data_AF-A0A7Y2MK76-F1
#
_entry.id   AF-A0A7Y2MK76-F1
#
_cell.length_a   1.000
_cell.length_b   1.000
_cell.length_c   1.000
_cell.angle_alpha   90.00
_cell.angle_beta   90.00
_cell.angle_gamma   90.00
#
_symmetry.space_group_name_H-M   'P 1'
#
loop_
_entity.id
_entity.type
_entity.pdbx_description
1 polymer ?
#
loop_
_entity_poly.entity_id
_entity_poly.type
_entity_poly.pdbx_seq_one_letter_code
_entity_poly.pdbx_strand_id
1 'polypeptide(L)' 'MNIEELLDMQERGIRDRILGYDLSDNPMSRPELMPIRDAWELEVWYARYEAWRFGWAVEDASRRH' A
#
# COMPACT_ATOMS: atom_id res chain seq x y z
N MET A 1 3.58 7.31 12.61
CA MET A 1 2.51 7.06 11.64
C MET A 1 1.17 7.39 12.27
N ASN A 2 0.25 7.98 11.54
CA ASN A 2 -1.11 8.27 12.00
C ASN A 2 -2.18 7.58 11.14
N ILE A 3 -3.45 7.70 11.54
CA ILE A 3 -4.56 7.07 10.83
C ILE A 3 -4.79 7.65 9.43
N GLU A 4 -4.59 8.96 9.26
CA GLU A 4 -4.75 9.64 7.95
C GLU A 4 -3.76 9.09 6.92
N GLU A 5 -2.50 8.88 7.30
CA GLU A 5 -1.48 8.29 6.43
C GLU A 5 -1.85 6.85 6.00
N LEU A 6 -2.52 6.09 6.85
CA LEU A 6 -3.00 4.74 6.51
C LEU A 6 -4.20 4.81 5.54
N LEU A 7 -5.11 5.75 5.76
CA LEU A 7 -6.26 5.98 4.87
C LEU A 7 -5.78 6.46 3.50
N ASP A 8 -4.83 7.38 3.43
CA ASP A 8 -4.23 7.85 2.18
C ASP A 8 -3.59 6.69 1.40
N MET A 9 -2.87 5.80 2.08
CA MET A 9 -2.29 4.61 1.45
C MET A 9 -3.36 3.63 0.97
N GLN A 10 -4.45 3.44 1.73
CA GLN A 10 -5.59 2.63 1.33
C GLN A 10 -6.29 3.20 0.09
N GLU A 11 -6.60 4.51 0.07
CA GLU A 11 -7.18 5.20 -1.08
C GLU A 11 -6.30 5.07 -2.31
N ARG A 12 -4.98 5.19 -2.11
CA ARG A 12 -4.01 4.98 -3.19
C ARG A 12 -4.07 3.55 -3.72
N GLY A 13 -4.15 2.54 -2.86
CA GLY A 13 -4.30 1.15 -3.28
C GLY A 13 -5.52 0.91 -4.16
N ILE A 14 -6.66 1.50 -3.79
CA ILE A 14 -7.90 1.49 -4.58
C ILE A 14 -7.65 2.15 -5.95
N ARG A 15 -7.10 3.37 -5.97
CA ARG A 15 -6.81 4.11 -7.21
C ARG A 15 -5.86 3.34 -8.12
N ASP A 16 -4.79 2.78 -7.57
CA ASP A 16 -3.81 2.03 -8.34
C ASP A 16 -4.45 0.76 -8.94
N ARG A 17 -5.32 0.05 -8.20
CA ARG A 17 -6.08 -1.05 -8.80
C ARG A 17 -6.99 -0.58 -9.93
N ILE A 18 -7.70 0.54 -9.76
CA ILE A 18 -8.55 1.14 -10.81
C ILE A 18 -7.75 1.44 -12.07
N LEU A 19 -6.51 1.93 -11.91
CA LEU A 19 -5.60 2.25 -13.01
C LEU A 19 -4.96 1.02 -13.67
N GLY A 20 -5.22 -0.19 -13.16
CA GLY A 20 -4.72 -1.45 -13.73
C GLY A 20 -3.36 -1.89 -13.21
N TYR A 21 -2.84 -1.27 -12.13
CA TYR A 21 -1.63 -1.75 -11.48
C TYR A 21 -1.87 -3.11 -10.80
N ASP A 22 -0.84 -3.94 -10.82
CA ASP A 22 -0.83 -5.25 -10.17
C ASP A 22 -0.35 -5.15 -8.72
N LEU A 23 -0.57 -6.21 -7.92
CA LEU A 23 -0.09 -6.26 -6.54
C LEU A 23 1.43 -6.03 -6.41
N SER A 24 2.22 -6.43 -7.42
CA SER A 24 3.66 -6.21 -7.46
C SER A 24 4.04 -4.74 -7.61
N ASP A 25 3.14 -3.90 -8.09
CA ASP A 25 3.35 -2.47 -8.24
C ASP A 25 3.19 -1.69 -6.93
N ASN A 26 2.95 -2.39 -5.81
CA ASN A 26 2.93 -1.76 -4.50
C ASN A 26 4.20 -0.89 -4.34
N PRO A 27 4.06 0.41 -4.06
CA PRO A 27 5.17 1.35 -3.97
C PRO A 27 6.22 0.93 -2.92
N MET A 28 5.75 0.22 -1.89
CA MET A 28 6.56 -0.26 -0.78
C MET A 28 7.32 -1.55 -1.10
N SER A 29 7.07 -2.17 -2.27
CA SER A 29 7.80 -3.33 -2.79
C SER A 29 9.11 -2.96 -3.50
N ARG A 30 9.42 -1.66 -3.65
CA ARG A 30 10.60 -1.17 -4.37
C ARG A 30 11.80 -1.06 -3.41
N PRO A 31 12.82 -1.95 -3.51
CA PRO A 31 13.95 -1.95 -2.60
C PRO A 31 14.77 -0.65 -2.67
N GLU A 32 14.75 0.05 -3.79
CA GLU A 32 15.48 1.32 -3.97
C GLU A 32 14.87 2.46 -3.15
N LEU A 33 13.61 2.31 -2.74
CA LEU A 33 12.88 3.29 -1.92
C LEU A 33 12.95 2.98 -0.42
N MET A 34 13.71 1.96 0.01
CA MET A 34 13.83 1.50 1.39
C MET A 34 15.09 2.01 2.14
N PRO A 35 15.13 3.25 2.67
CA PRO A 35 16.13 3.62 3.65
C PRO A 35 15.62 3.30 5.06
N ILE A 36 15.53 2.02 5.41
CA ILE A 36 15.13 1.57 6.76
C ILE A 36 16.36 1.60 7.67
N ARG A 37 16.38 2.53 8.63
CA ARG A 37 17.51 2.76 9.54
C ARG A 37 17.31 2.07 10.89
N ASP A 38 16.06 1.80 11.27
CA ASP A 38 15.70 1.10 12.50
C ASP A 38 14.40 0.28 12.38
N ALA A 39 14.06 -0.43 13.46
CA ALA A 39 12.88 -1.30 13.52
C ALA A 39 11.55 -0.53 13.45
N TRP A 40 11.52 0.71 13.94
CA TRP A 40 10.32 1.54 13.89
C TRP A 40 10.03 2.00 12.45
N GLU A 41 11.05 2.43 11.72
CA GLU A 41 10.93 2.76 10.30
C GLU A 41 10.49 1.55 9.48
N LEU A 42 10.91 0.33 9.86
CA LEU A 42 10.44 -0.92 9.23
C LEU A 42 8.96 -1.17 9.49
N GLU A 43 8.48 -0.98 10.71
CA GLU A 43 7.06 -1.13 11.04
C GLU A 43 6.19 -0.12 10.29
N VAL A 44 6.64 1.14 10.19
CA VAL A 44 5.95 2.18 9.41
C VAL A 44 5.93 1.81 7.92
N TRP A 45 7.04 1.26 7.39
CA TRP A 45 7.12 0.79 6.02
C TRP A 45 6.11 -0.33 5.74
N TYR A 46 6.07 -1.33 6.62
CA TYR A 46 5.16 -2.48 6.51
C TYR A 46 3.69 -2.06 6.63
N ALA A 47 3.37 -1.13 7.52
CA ALA A 47 2.01 -0.67 7.68
C ALA A 47 1.48 0.08 6.43
N ARG A 48 2.34 0.87 5.77
CA ARG A 48 2.01 1.48 4.47
C ARG A 48 1.81 0.43 3.38
N TYR A 49 2.66 -0.60 3.36
CA TYR A 49 2.53 -1.73 2.43
C TYR A 49 1.16 -2.41 2.58
N GLU A 50 0.78 -2.75 3.82
CA GLU A 50 -0.48 -3.43 4.12
C GLU A 50 -1.70 -2.54 3.84
N ALA A 51 -1.65 -1.24 4.18
CA ALA A 51 -2.73 -0.31 3.90
C ALA A 51 -3.02 -0.19 2.40
N TRP A 52 -1.98 -0.04 1.59
CA TRP A 52 -2.10 -0.04 0.13
C TRP A 52 -2.68 -1.36 -0.38
N ARG A 53 -2.12 -2.49 0.08
CA ARG A 53 -2.55 -3.83 -0.33
C ARG A 53 -4.02 -4.07 0.00
N PHE A 54 -4.48 -3.62 1.16
CA PHE A 54 -5.88 -3.72 1.56
C PHE A 54 -6.79 -2.95 0.60
N GLY A 55 -6.47 -1.68 0.32
CA GLY A 55 -7.25 -0.87 -0.63
C GLY A 55 -7.30 -1.50 -2.03
N TRP A 56 -6.16 -1.97 -2.52
CA TRP A 56 -6.07 -2.69 -3.79
C TRP A 56 -6.97 -3.93 -3.80
N ALA A 57 -6.94 -4.73 -2.73
CA ALA A 57 -7.70 -5.98 -2.63
C ALA A 57 -9.22 -5.76 -2.53
N VAL A 58 -9.65 -4.70 -1.84
CA VAL A 58 -11.07 -4.29 -1.80
C VAL A 58 -11.58 -3.99 -3.20
N GLU A 59 -10.82 -3.22 -3.97
CA GLU A 59 -11.19 -2.87 -5.34
C GLU A 59 -11.09 -4.06 -6.30
N ASP A 60 -10.13 -4.96 -6.13
CA ASP A 60 -10.07 -6.17 -6.95
C ASP A 60 -11.25 -7.10 -6.66
N ALA A 61 -11.67 -7.21 -5.41
CA ALA A 61 -12.83 -8.00 -5.02
C ALA A 61 -14.14 -7.38 -5.56
N SER A 62 -14.28 -6.05 -5.56
CA SER A 62 -15.47 -5.35 -6.07
C SER A 62 -15.72 -5.62 -7.56
N ARG A 63 -14.66 -5.81 -8.35
CA ARG A 63 -14.72 -6.09 -9.80
C ARG A 63 -15.12 -7.50 -10.17
N ARG A 64 -15.12 -8.42 -9.20
CA ARG A 64 -15.48 -9.84 -9.41
C ARG A 64 -16.97 -10.12 -9.17
N HIS A 65 -17.77 -9.08 -8.93
CA HIS A 65 -19.21 -9.11 -8.68
C HIS A 65 -19.96 -8.29 -9.74
#